data_AF-J9E8G6-F1
#
_entry.id   AF-J9E8G6-F1
#
_cell.length_a   1.000
_cell.length_b   1.000
_cell.length_c   1.000
_cell.angle_alpha   90.00
_cell.angle_beta   90.00
_cell.angle_gamma   90.00
#
_symmetry.space_group_name_H-M   'P 1'
#
loop_
_entity.id
_entity.type
_entity.pdbx_description
1 polymer ?
#
loop_
_entity_poly.entity_id
_entity_poly.type
_entity_poly.pdbx_seq_one_letter_code
_entity_poly.pdbx_strand_id
1 'polypeptide(L)'
;MVTFSEPSYQTMYWKLPTRFLGNKLTAYGGELAFDIQYSCTGSVNNEPLIVLRGNGITLVHRPTDKHMFTSDQIIRYTINTYEVCFSIYLK
;
A
#
# COMPACT_ATOMS: atom_id res chain seq x y z
N MET A 1 -28.76 21.98 -10.99
CA MET A 1 -27.41 22.02 -10.39
C MET A 1 -27.46 21.15 -9.14
N VAL A 2 -26.83 19.98 -9.16
CA VAL A 2 -26.80 19.07 -8.00
C VAL A 2 -25.35 19.10 -7.50
N THR A 3 -25.13 19.71 -6.34
CA THR A 3 -23.85 19.67 -5.64
C THR A 3 -23.83 18.40 -4.79
N PHE A 4 -23.13 17.37 -5.26
CA PHE A 4 -22.82 16.21 -4.43
C PHE A 4 -21.54 16.52 -3.66
N SER A 5 -21.66 16.86 -2.37
CA SER A 5 -20.52 17.12 -1.49
C SER A 5 -20.61 16.27 -0.24
N GLU A 6 -20.58 14.94 -0.42
CA GLU A 6 -19.99 14.07 0.59
C GLU A 6 -18.51 13.94 0.23
N PRO A 7 -17.56 14.47 1.01
CA PRO A 7 -16.20 13.97 0.91
C PRO A 7 -16.27 12.52 1.36
N SER A 8 -16.25 11.58 0.41
CA SER A 8 -16.02 10.19 0.75
C SER A 8 -14.64 10.13 1.39
N TYR A 9 -14.56 9.99 2.71
CA TYR A 9 -13.34 9.71 3.46
C TYR A 9 -12.83 8.29 3.12
N GLN A 10 -12.59 8.04 1.84
CA GLN A 10 -12.19 6.76 1.32
C GLN A 10 -10.73 6.86 0.90
N THR A 11 -9.91 5.98 1.45
CA THR A 11 -8.50 5.88 1.09
C THR A 11 -8.38 5.37 -0.34
N MET A 12 -7.65 6.14 -1.14
CA MET A 12 -7.36 5.80 -2.54
C MET A 12 -6.07 4.99 -2.61
N TYR A 13 -6.05 4.02 -3.52
CA TYR A 13 -4.90 3.13 -3.72
C TYR A 13 -4.40 3.24 -5.15
N TRP A 14 -3.08 3.28 -5.30
CA TRP A 14 -2.42 3.19 -6.60
C TRP A 14 -2.50 1.76 -7.12
N LYS A 15 -3.06 1.58 -8.31
CA LYS A 15 -3.12 0.28 -8.99
C LYS A 15 -1.80 0.05 -9.73
N LEU A 16 -1.09 -1.02 -9.37
CA LEU A 16 0.14 -1.40 -10.05
C LEU A 16 -0.13 -1.82 -11.52
N PRO A 17 0.82 -1.57 -12.44
CA PRO A 17 0.73 -2.01 -13.83
C PRO A 17 0.60 -3.53 -13.99
N THR A 18 0.12 -3.96 -15.16
CA THR A 18 -0.16 -5.38 -15.47
C THR A 18 1.04 -6.31 -15.32
N ARG A 19 2.28 -5.81 -15.47
CA ARG A 19 3.52 -6.60 -15.24
C ARG A 19 3.63 -7.18 -13.82
N PHE A 20 2.98 -6.55 -12.84
CA PHE A 20 2.94 -6.99 -11.44
C PHE A 20 1.86 -8.06 -11.18
N LEU A 21 1.03 -8.37 -12.17
CA LEU A 21 -0.01 -9.40 -12.10
C LEU A 21 0.49 -10.77 -12.58
N GLY A 22 -0.36 -11.79 -12.50
CA GLY A 22 -0.05 -13.16 -12.89
C GLY A 22 0.68 -13.95 -11.80
N ASN A 23 1.37 -15.02 -12.18
CA ASN A 23 2.14 -15.83 -11.23
C ASN A 23 3.38 -15.06 -10.76
N LYS A 24 3.44 -14.79 -9.45
CA LYS A 24 4.53 -14.09 -8.78
C LYS A 24 5.11 -14.90 -7.62
N LEU A 25 5.02 -16.23 -7.69
CA LEU A 25 5.63 -17.13 -6.71
C LEU A 25 7.14 -16.89 -6.58
N THR A 26 7.83 -16.57 -7.69
CA THR A 26 9.25 -16.25 -7.70
C THR A 26 9.60 -14.93 -7.03
N ALA A 27 8.59 -14.07 -6.77
CA ALA A 27 8.81 -12.85 -6.01
C ALA A 27 8.84 -13.10 -4.50
N TYR A 28 8.45 -14.30 -4.01
CA TYR A 28 8.55 -14.64 -2.60
C TYR A 28 10.00 -14.60 -2.11
N GLY A 29 10.25 -13.88 -1.02
CA GLY A 29 11.58 -13.65 -0.48
C GLY A 29 12.49 -12.69 -1.26
N GLY A 30 11.92 -11.97 -2.23
CA GLY A 30 12.52 -10.78 -2.81
C GLY A 30 12.14 -9.51 -2.05
N GLU A 31 12.17 -8.40 -2.79
CA GLU A 31 11.91 -7.06 -2.28
C GLU A 31 10.90 -6.34 -3.17
N LEU A 32 9.93 -5.66 -2.54
CA LEU A 32 9.06 -4.69 -3.18
C LEU A 32 9.51 -3.30 -2.73
N ALA A 33 9.94 -2.48 -3.68
CA ALA A 33 10.37 -1.12 -3.43
C ALA A 33 9.67 -0.12 -4.34
N PHE A 34 9.32 1.05 -3.79
CA PHE A 34 8.73 2.16 -4.53
C PHE A 34 9.01 3.48 -3.81
N ASP A 35 8.97 4.57 -4.57
CA ASP A 35 9.16 5.92 -4.03
C ASP A 35 7.80 6.61 -3.93
N ILE A 36 7.54 7.28 -2.81
CA ILE A 36 6.34 8.11 -2.60
C ILE A 36 6.75 9.53 -2.24
N GLN A 37 5.97 10.49 -2.72
CA GLN A 37 6.04 11.89 -2.33
C GLN A 37 4.63 12.44 -2.24
N TYR A 38 4.34 13.19 -1.20
CA TYR A 38 3.06 13.85 -0.99
C TYR A 38 3.26 15.17 -0.27
N SER A 39 2.27 16.05 -0.37
CA SER A 39 2.23 17.33 0.34
C SER A 39 0.90 17.41 1.08
N CYS A 40 0.93 17.25 2.40
CA CYS A 40 -0.27 17.39 3.23
C CYS A 40 0.09 17.69 4.68
N THR A 41 -0.87 18.30 5.39
CA THR A 41 -0.78 18.54 6.84
C THR A 41 -1.64 17.52 7.57
N GLY A 42 -1.11 16.91 8.64
CA GLY A 42 -1.84 15.99 9.49
C GLY A 42 -1.03 14.74 9.83
N SER A 43 -1.69 13.79 10.50
CA SER A 43 -1.09 12.51 10.86
C SER A 43 -1.32 11.44 9.78
N VAL A 44 -0.39 10.50 9.70
CA VAL A 44 -0.53 9.31 8.85
C VAL A 44 -1.73 8.48 9.33
N ASN A 45 -2.61 8.11 8.40
CA ASN A 45 -3.78 7.28 8.70
C ASN A 45 -3.41 5.83 9.09
N ASN A 46 -4.38 5.05 9.54
CA ASN A 46 -4.20 3.64 9.93
C ASN A 46 -4.46 2.65 8.79
N GLU A 47 -4.61 3.16 7.58
CA GLU A 47 -4.98 2.36 6.43
C GLU A 47 -3.77 1.55 5.92
N PRO A 48 -4.00 0.38 5.31
CA PRO A 48 -2.95 -0.36 4.65
C PRO A 48 -2.14 0.48 3.67
N LEU A 49 -0.82 0.32 3.67
CA LEU A 49 0.02 0.91 2.63
C LEU A 49 0.01 0.04 1.37
N ILE A 50 0.02 -1.28 1.54
CA ILE A 50 0.08 -2.25 0.44
C ILE A 50 -1.01 -3.29 0.63
N VAL A 51 -1.77 -3.53 -0.44
CA VAL A 51 -2.78 -4.59 -0.51
C VAL A 51 -2.54 -5.38 -1.79
N LEU A 52 -2.14 -6.65 -1.63
CA LEU A 52 -1.99 -7.59 -2.74
C LEU A 52 -3.16 -8.56 -2.71
N ARG A 53 -3.80 -8.78 -3.86
CA ARG A 53 -4.95 -9.68 -3.98
C ARG A 53 -4.76 -10.62 -5.15
N GLY A 54 -5.00 -11.90 -4.93
CA GLY A 54 -4.91 -12.91 -5.96
C GLY A 54 -5.18 -14.30 -5.40
N ASN A 55 -5.67 -15.21 -6.23
CA ASN A 55 -5.90 -16.61 -5.87
C ASN A 55 -6.72 -16.80 -4.56
N GLY A 56 -7.74 -15.96 -4.33
CA GLY A 56 -8.57 -16.02 -3.11
C GLY A 56 -7.89 -15.51 -1.82
N ILE A 57 -6.64 -15.05 -1.90
CA ILE A 57 -5.86 -14.57 -0.76
C ILE A 57 -5.68 -13.05 -0.87
N THR A 58 -5.79 -12.37 0.26
CA THR A 58 -5.44 -10.95 0.40
C THR A 58 -4.28 -10.79 1.38
N LEU A 59 -3.17 -10.24 0.92
CA LEU A 59 -2.02 -9.87 1.73
C LEU A 59 -2.09 -8.37 2.02
N VAL A 60 -1.95 -7.99 3.28
CA VAL A 60 -2.06 -6.59 3.72
C VAL A 60 -0.82 -6.20 4.50
N HIS A 61 -0.21 -5.09 4.13
CA HIS A 61 0.92 -4.54 4.87
C HIS A 61 0.59 -3.17 5.45
N ARG A 62 0.95 -2.99 6.72
CA ARG A 62 0.88 -1.72 7.46
C ARG A 62 2.28 -1.37 7.97
N PRO A 63 2.79 -0.17 7.66
CA PRO A 63 4.06 0.30 8.19
C PRO A 63 4.02 0.36 9.72
N THR A 64 5.06 -0.14 10.37
CA THR A 64 5.20 -0.07 11.83
C THR A 64 5.63 1.31 12.28
N ASP A 65 6.65 1.86 11.61
CA ASP A 65 7.12 3.22 11.87
C ASP A 65 6.40 4.20 10.95
N LYS A 66 5.57 5.06 11.54
CA LYS A 66 4.84 6.10 10.80
C LYS A 66 5.62 7.41 10.70
N HIS A 67 6.66 7.58 11.51
CA HIS A 67 7.47 8.79 11.50
C HIS A 67 8.34 8.89 10.25
N MET A 68 8.53 7.77 9.53
CA MET A 68 9.18 7.78 8.22
C MET A 68 8.39 8.51 7.13
N PHE A 69 7.08 8.75 7.34
CA PHE A 69 6.26 9.47 6.38
C PHE A 69 6.28 10.96 6.70
N THR A 70 7.21 11.66 6.07
CA THR A 70 7.36 13.12 6.12
C THR A 70 6.79 13.76 4.85
N SER A 71 6.01 14.83 5.03
CA SER A 71 5.51 15.65 3.91
C SER A 71 6.68 16.29 3.16
N ASP A 72 6.48 16.50 1.86
CA ASP A 72 7.37 17.26 0.98
C ASP A 72 8.78 16.64 0.81
N GLN A 73 8.92 15.35 1.11
CA GLN A 73 10.14 14.56 0.88
C GLN A 73 9.84 13.30 0.06
N ILE A 74 10.84 12.84 -0.71
CA ILE A 74 10.79 11.54 -1.38
C ILE A 74 11.14 10.48 -0.35
N ILE A 75 10.21 9.56 -0.12
CA ILE A 75 10.40 8.43 0.78
C ILE A 75 10.54 7.18 -0.08
N ARG A 76 11.69 6.51 0.02
CA ARG A 76 11.85 5.19 -0.56
C ARG A 76 11.36 4.14 0.42
N TYR A 77 10.25 3.50 0.08
CA TYR A 77 9.67 2.42 0.86
C TYR A 77 10.13 1.07 0.33
N THR A 78 10.70 0.27 1.20
CA THR A 78 11.23 -1.05 0.86
C THR A 78 10.67 -2.08 1.83
N ILE A 79 10.10 -3.16 1.29
CA ILE A 79 9.56 -4.25 2.07
C ILE A 79 9.94 -5.60 1.47
N ASN A 80 10.32 -6.54 2.33
CA ASN A 80 10.53 -7.91 1.92
C ASN A 80 9.20 -8.62 1.67
N THR A 81 9.16 -9.46 0.65
CA THR A 81 7.98 -10.23 0.26
C THR A 81 7.90 -11.59 0.98
N TYR A 82 8.18 -11.59 2.30
CA TYR A 82 7.99 -12.73 3.19
C TYR A 82 6.64 -12.65 3.91
N GLU A 83 6.12 -13.78 4.38
CA GLU A 83 4.81 -13.85 5.07
C GLU A 83 4.75 -12.97 6.32
N VAL A 84 5.84 -12.88 7.09
CA VAL A 84 5.89 -12.11 8.34
C VAL A 84 5.65 -10.60 8.11
N CYS A 85 5.92 -10.11 6.90
CA CYS A 85 5.70 -8.71 6.54
C CYS A 85 4.24 -8.40 6.20
N PHE A 86 3.37 -9.40 6.04
CA PHE A 86 1.99 -9.23 5.61
C PHE A 86 1.00 -9.96 6.52
N SER A 87 -0.13 -9.32 6.82
CA SER A 87 -1.29 -10.00 7.36
C SER A 87 -2.03 -10.73 6.23
N ILE A 88 -2.28 -12.02 6.42
CA ILE A 88 -2.94 -12.89 5.43
C ILE A 88 -4.43 -13.00 5.77
N TYR A 89 -5.28 -12.71 4.79
CA TYR A 89 -6.73 -12.89 4.87
C TYR A 89 -7.20 -13.85 3.79
N LEU A 90 -7.94 -14.88 4.20
CA LEU A 90 -8.62 -15.82 3.31
C LEU A 90 -10.05 -15.32 3.09
N LYS A 91 -10.53 -15.39 1.85
CA LYS A 91 -11.91 -15.05 1.50
C LYS A 91 -12.80 -16.30 1.53
#